data_AF-A0A2V8LE20-F1
#
_entry.id   AF-A0A2V8LE20-F1
#
_cell.length_a   1.000
_cell.length_b   1.000
_cell.length_c   1.000
_cell.angle_alpha   90.00
_cell.angle_beta   90.00
_cell.angle_gamma   90.00
#
_symmetry.space_group_name_H-M   'P 1'
#
loop_
_entity.id
_entity.type
_entity.pdbx_description
1 polymer ?
#
loop_
_entity_poly.entity_id
_entity_poly.type
_entity_poly.pdbx_seq_one_letter_code
_entity_poly.pdbx_strand_id
1 'polypeptide(L)' 'MSSTVAEMSPEELREMIEASVERKLSEFFRDPDAGLEINEALREQLLRQEQDFEHGNRGKSLANIMERLDLNQDNV' A
#
# COMPACT_ATOMS: atom_id res chain seq x y z
N MET A 1 -14.02 16.21 12.12
CA MET A 1 -12.89 15.28 12.28
C MET A 1 -13.47 13.88 12.37
N SER A 2 -13.61 13.20 11.24
CA SER A 2 -13.91 11.77 11.22
C SER A 2 -12.75 11.05 11.93
N SER A 3 -13.08 10.19 12.88
CA SER A 3 -12.12 9.48 13.72
C SER A 3 -11.72 8.15 13.11
N THR A 4 -12.57 7.61 12.22
CA THR A 4 -12.36 6.35 11.53
C THR A 4 -12.57 6.49 10.03
N VAL A 5 -11.92 5.61 9.24
CA VAL A 5 -12.06 5.57 7.77
C VAL A 5 -13.52 5.36 7.34
N ALA A 6 -14.31 4.68 8.17
CA ALA A 6 -15.73 4.42 7.91
C ALA A 6 -16.61 5.69 8.01
N GLU A 7 -16.11 6.75 8.66
CA GLU A 7 -16.81 8.03 8.81
C GLU A 7 -16.43 9.05 7.73
N MET A 8 -15.52 8.69 6.81
CA MET A 8 -15.09 9.58 5.72
C MET A 8 -16.10 9.60 4.57
N SER A 9 -16.28 10.75 3.95
CA SER A 9 -16.99 10.80 2.67
C SER A 9 -16.17 10.12 1.57
N PRO A 10 -16.80 9.70 0.45
CA PRO A 10 -16.09 9.18 -0.71
C PRO A 10 -15.00 10.14 -1.23
N GLU A 11 -15.26 11.43 -1.18
CA GLU A 11 -14.33 12.48 -1.60
C GLU A 11 -13.13 12.59 -0.65
N GLU A 12 -13.37 12.58 0.66
CA GLU A 12 -12.30 12.60 1.67
C GLU A 12 -11.41 11.36 1.57
N LEU A 13 -12.02 10.19 1.35
CA LEU A 13 -11.28 8.94 1.16
C LEU A 13 -10.42 9.01 -0.10
N ARG A 14 -10.97 9.55 -1.19
CA ARG A 14 -10.26 9.73 -2.45
C ARG A 14 -9.07 10.67 -2.29
N GLU A 15 -9.24 11.83 -1.66
CA GLU A 15 -8.14 12.76 -1.40
C GLU A 15 -7.04 12.12 -0.54
N MET A 16 -7.42 11.37 0.50
CA MET A 16 -6.45 10.67 1.34
C MET A 16 -5.62 9.65 0.52
N ILE A 17 -6.27 8.91 -0.38
CA ILE A 17 -5.59 7.95 -1.27
C ILE A 17 -4.67 8.70 -2.24
N GLU A 18 -5.16 9.73 -2.92
CA GLU A 18 -4.38 10.52 -3.88
C GLU A 18 -3.12 11.11 -3.22
N ALA A 19 -3.26 11.74 -2.04
CA ALA A 19 -2.13 12.31 -1.30
C ALA A 19 -1.14 11.23 -0.82
N SER A 20 -1.63 10.05 -0.44
CA SER A 20 -0.77 8.93 -0.02
C SER A 20 0.02 8.35 -1.19
N VAL A 21 -0.61 8.25 -2.36
CA VAL A 21 0.03 7.81 -3.60
C VAL A 21 1.07 8.83 -4.05
N GLU A 22 0.72 10.12 -4.10
CA GLU A 22 1.65 11.19 -4.50
C GLU A 22 2.89 11.23 -3.60
N ARG A 23 2.72 11.10 -2.28
CA ARG A 23 3.84 11.00 -1.33
C ARG A 23 4.72 9.79 -1.65
N LYS A 24 4.13 8.62 -1.91
CA LYS A 24 4.90 7.41 -2.22
C LYS A 24 5.64 7.51 -3.54
N LEU A 25 4.99 8.04 -4.58
CA LEU A 25 5.65 8.29 -5.86
C LEU A 25 6.81 9.28 -5.71
N SER A 26 6.64 10.32 -4.90
CA SER A 26 7.72 11.28 -4.61
C SER A 26 8.87 10.69 -3.80
N GLU A 27 8.61 9.71 -2.91
CA GLU A 27 9.66 8.95 -2.22
C GLU A 27 10.40 7.98 -3.17
N PHE A 28 9.73 7.55 -4.24
CA PHE A 28 10.22 6.58 -5.21
C PHE A 28 11.06 7.20 -6.32
N PHE A 29 10.62 8.35 -6.84
CA PHE A 29 11.32 9.10 -7.88
C PHE A 29 12.15 10.21 -7.22
N ARG A 30 13.48 10.09 -7.27
CA ARG A 30 14.36 11.20 -6.91
C ARG A 30 14.38 12.25 -8.01
N ASP A 31 14.96 13.40 -7.67
CA ASP A 31 15.19 14.53 -8.57
C ASP A 31 15.63 14.06 -9.97
N PRO A 32 14.79 14.26 -11.00
CA PRO A 32 15.07 13.80 -12.36
C PRO A 32 16.34 14.44 -12.94
N ASP A 33 16.79 15.58 -12.42
CA ASP A 33 18.02 16.25 -12.87
C ASP A 33 19.30 15.57 -12.37
N ALA A 34 19.20 14.64 -11.40
CA ALA A 34 20.34 13.90 -10.85
C ALA A 34 20.67 12.60 -11.61
N GLY A 35 19.87 12.21 -12.61
CA GLY A 35 20.09 10.98 -13.41
C GLY A 35 19.94 9.67 -12.63
N LEU A 36 19.37 9.70 -11.43
CA LEU A 36 19.07 8.52 -10.61
C LEU A 36 17.59 8.16 -10.79
N GLU A 37 17.29 7.25 -11.72
CA GLU A 37 15.91 6.95 -12.14
C GLU A 37 15.04 6.30 -11.04
N ILE A 38 15.65 5.60 -10.06
CA ILE A 38 14.92 4.89 -9.00
C ILE A 38 15.72 4.94 -7.68
N ASN A 39 15.01 5.20 -6.57
CA ASN A 39 15.60 5.12 -5.23
C ASN A 39 16.09 3.69 -4.89
N GLU A 40 17.31 3.53 -4.38
CA GLU A 40 17.89 2.21 -4.02
C GLU A 40 17.00 1.42 -3.05
N ALA A 41 16.37 2.09 -2.09
CA ALA A 41 15.46 1.46 -1.14
C ALA A 41 14.23 0.86 -1.85
N LEU A 42 13.75 1.51 -2.92
CA LEU A 42 12.65 1.00 -3.74
C LEU A 42 13.11 -0.19 -4.59
N ARG A 43 14.29 -0.12 -5.19
CA ARG A 43 14.87 -1.23 -5.96
C ARG A 43 14.97 -2.49 -5.11
N GLU A 44 15.48 -2.38 -3.89
CA GLU A 44 15.55 -3.51 -2.96
C GLU A 44 14.19 -4.04 -2.56
N GLN A 45 13.19 -3.16 -2.36
CA GLN A 45 11.83 -3.58 -2.05
C GLN A 45 11.20 -4.35 -3.23
N LEU A 46 11.36 -3.86 -4.46
CA LEU A 46 10.85 -4.51 -5.66
C LEU A 46 11.49 -5.87 -5.87
N LEU A 47 12.79 -6.01 -5.66
CA LEU A 47 13.49 -7.31 -5.73
C LEU A 47 12.97 -8.30 -4.69
N ARG A 48 12.68 -7.85 -3.46
CA ARG A 48 12.04 -8.71 -2.44
C ARG A 48 10.63 -9.14 -2.87
N GLN A 49 9.84 -8.22 -3.42
CA GLN A 49 8.48 -8.51 -3.88
C GLN A 49 8.47 -9.46 -5.09
N GLU A 50 9.41 -9.30 -6.01
CA GLU A 50 9.61 -10.21 -7.14
C GLU A 50 9.97 -11.62 -6.66
N GLN A 51 10.93 -11.73 -5.74
CA GLN A 51 11.30 -13.01 -5.13
C GLN A 51 10.10 -13.64 -4.40
N ASP A 52 9.37 -12.88 -3.59
CA ASP A 52 8.17 -13.38 -2.90
C ASP A 52 7.12 -13.88 -3.90
N PHE A 53 6.93 -13.16 -5.01
CA PHE A 53 6.02 -13.55 -6.08
C PHE A 53 6.45 -14.85 -6.76
N GLU A 54 7.74 -15.00 -7.10
CA GLU A 54 8.29 -16.23 -7.69
C GLU A 54 8.17 -17.44 -6.75
N HIS A 55 8.30 -17.23 -5.45
CA HIS A 55 8.10 -18.26 -4.42
C HIS A 55 6.62 -18.57 -4.14
N GLY A 56 5.68 -17.95 -4.87
CA GLY A 56 4.25 -18.22 -4.76
C GLY A 56 3.55 -17.47 -3.62
N ASN A 57 4.25 -16.57 -2.92
CA ASN A 57 3.67 -15.72 -1.87
C ASN A 57 2.91 -14.56 -2.53
N ARG A 58 1.76 -14.84 -3.16
CA ARG A 58 0.92 -13.87 -3.90
C ARG A 58 0.14 -12.88 -3.00
N GLY A 59 0.74 -12.47 -1.88
CA GLY A 59 0.08 -11.69 -0.85
C GLY A 59 -0.69 -12.55 0.16
N LYS A 60 -1.33 -11.90 1.13
CA LYS A 60 -2.09 -12.59 2.18
C LYS A 60 -3.49 -12.90 1.67
N SER A 61 -3.95 -14.13 1.89
CA SER A 61 -5.34 -14.48 1.59
C SER A 61 -6.30 -13.62 2.42
N LEU A 62 -7.47 -13.35 1.86
CA LEU A 62 -8.52 -12.60 2.54
C LEU A 62 -8.84 -13.21 3.92
N ALA A 63 -8.87 -14.55 4.01
CA ALA A 63 -9.05 -15.28 5.25
C ALA A 63 -7.97 -14.95 6.31
N ASN A 64 -6.69 -14.93 5.92
CA ASN A 64 -5.59 -14.54 6.84
C ASN A 64 -5.71 -13.09 7.31
N ILE A 65 -6.24 -12.19 6.46
CA ILE A 65 -6.46 -10.79 6.83
C ILE A 65 -7.66 -10.66 7.75
N MET A 66 -8.75 -11.38 7.49
CA MET A 66 -9.95 -11.41 8.34
C MET A 66 -9.64 -11.94 9.74
N GLU A 67 -8.85 -13.01 9.85
CA GLU A 67 -8.39 -13.55 11.14
C GLU A 67 -7.50 -12.54 11.89
N ARG A 68 -6.56 -11.89 11.20
CA ARG A 68 -5.66 -10.92 11.83
C ARG A 68 -6.37 -9.65 12.29
N LEU A 69 -7.44 -9.26 11.61
CA LEU A 69 -8.22 -8.06 11.92
C LEU A 69 -9.45 -8.36 12.80
N ASP A 70 -9.62 -9.61 13.24
CA ASP A 70 -10.78 -10.08 14.02
C ASP A 70 -12.13 -9.74 13.36
N LEU A 71 -12.16 -9.83 12.02
CA LEU A 71 -13.33 -9.52 11.20
C LEU A 71 -14.18 -10.77 10.89
N ASN A 72 -13.88 -11.90 11.52
CA ASN A 72 -14.71 -13.11 11.45
C ASN A 72 -15.97 -12.91 12.31
N GLN A 73 -16.87 -12.02 11.88
CA GLN A 73 -18.23 -11.98 12.41
C GLN A 73 -19.17 -12.58 11.39
N ASP A 74 -19.67 -13.78 11.73
CA ASP A 74 -20.99 -14.24 11.33
C ASP A 74 -22.01 -13.14 11.68
N ASN A 75 -22.39 -12.34 10.68
CA ASN A 75 -23.63 -11.59 10.71
C ASN A 75 -24.43 -11.98 9.46
N VAL A 76 -25.27 -12.99 9.71
CA VAL A 76 -26.41 -13.50 8.92
C VAL A 76 -26.09 -14.49 7.80
#